data_AF-A0AA35TYS9-F1
#
_entry.id   AF-A0AA35TYS9-F1
#
_cell.length_a   1.000
_cell.length_b   1.000
_cell.length_c   1.000
_cell.angle_alpha   90.00
_cell.angle_beta   90.00
_cell.angle_gamma   90.00
#
_symmetry.space_group_name_H-M   'P 1'
#
loop_
_entity.id
_entity.type
_entity.pdbx_description
1 polymer ?
#
loop_
_entity_poly.entity_id
_entity_poly.type
_entity_poly.pdbx_seq_one_letter_code
_entity_poly.pdbx_strand_id
1 'polypeptide(L)'
;MPCDFGPPSAISDTGRSNAQRFAFRLVNAGNSLITATLAIFVEEVSLVYVAYDGDIEVYEVKTTNINSPTGSLLQTIDNVQSVQDIGWEEGSDNITITTDNQVFLYPLETCSESSSCVECTGEDSFPLCGWCTVEDKCSRRSHCLDSSQPGRWVQSSSECIFTAVSPAQFTLDSPTIVSETT
;
A
#
# COMPACT_ATOMS: atom_id res chain seq x y z
N MET A 1 -47.67 0.72 27.03
CA MET A 1 -46.92 -0.56 27.17
C MET A 1 -45.45 -0.20 27.34
N PRO A 2 -44.87 -0.31 28.54
CA PRO A 2 -43.43 -0.13 28.73
C PRO A 2 -42.69 -1.45 28.46
N CYS A 3 -41.57 -1.37 27.75
CA CYS A 3 -40.65 -2.49 27.55
C CYS A 3 -39.88 -2.75 28.85
N ASP A 4 -40.06 -3.94 29.40
CA ASP A 4 -39.38 -4.45 30.58
C ASP A 4 -38.01 -5.02 30.15
N PHE A 5 -36.92 -4.36 30.54
CA PHE A 5 -35.55 -4.88 30.33
C PHE A 5 -35.12 -5.60 31.61
N GLY A 6 -35.27 -6.92 31.61
CA GLY A 6 -34.71 -7.78 32.67
C GLY A 6 -33.19 -7.65 32.76
N PRO A 7 -32.60 -7.96 33.93
CA PRO A 7 -31.17 -7.79 34.16
C PRO A 7 -30.34 -8.70 33.21
N PRO A 8 -29.17 -8.22 32.72
CA PRO A 8 -28.31 -9.03 31.89
C PRO A 8 -27.80 -10.24 32.66
N SER A 9 -27.93 -11.42 32.05
CA SER A 9 -27.36 -12.66 32.57
C SER A 9 -25.83 -12.58 32.51
N ALA A 10 -25.16 -12.90 33.62
CA ALA A 10 -23.71 -12.91 33.70
C ALA A 10 -23.13 -13.96 32.73
N ILE A 11 -22.39 -13.50 31.72
CA ILE A 11 -21.59 -14.37 30.86
C ILE A 11 -20.37 -14.79 31.68
N SER A 12 -20.22 -16.10 31.89
CA SER A 12 -19.04 -16.69 32.52
C SER A 12 -17.84 -16.53 31.58
N ASP A 13 -16.93 -15.62 31.92
CA ASP A 13 -15.67 -15.40 31.20
C ASP A 13 -14.68 -16.54 31.55
N THR A 14 -14.95 -17.75 31.06
CA THR A 14 -14.04 -18.89 31.17
C THR A 14 -13.03 -18.82 30.05
N GLY A 15 -11.82 -18.35 30.38
CA GLY A 15 -10.64 -18.50 29.52
C GLY A 15 -9.91 -17.21 29.21
N ARG A 16 -9.64 -16.36 30.22
CA ARG A 16 -8.66 -15.27 30.07
C ARG A 16 -7.27 -15.90 29.97
N SER A 17 -6.83 -16.24 28.76
CA SER A 17 -5.42 -16.50 28.52
C SER A 17 -4.67 -15.24 28.95
N ASN A 18 -3.66 -15.40 29.82
CA ASN A 18 -2.72 -14.34 30.13
C ASN A 18 -1.82 -14.13 28.90
N ALA A 19 -2.40 -13.60 27.82
CA ALA A 19 -1.63 -13.11 26.68
C ALA A 19 -0.94 -11.82 27.13
N GLN A 20 0.33 -11.96 27.52
CA GLN A 20 1.16 -10.82 27.90
C GLN A 20 1.37 -9.94 26.66
N ARG A 21 0.77 -8.74 26.65
CA ARG A 21 0.95 -7.77 25.56
C ARG A 21 2.26 -7.04 25.79
N PHE A 22 3.21 -7.19 24.88
CA PHE A 22 4.48 -6.49 24.93
C PHE A 22 4.38 -5.15 24.20
N ALA A 23 4.97 -4.11 24.78
CA ALA A 23 5.16 -2.83 24.10
C ALA A 23 6.45 -2.89 23.29
N PHE A 24 6.37 -2.54 22.00
CA PHE A 24 7.52 -2.52 21.10
C PHE A 24 7.87 -1.08 20.74
N ARG A 25 9.16 -0.79 20.71
CA ARG A 25 9.66 0.50 20.23
C ARG A 25 9.91 0.37 18.73
N LEU A 26 9.12 1.10 17.94
CA LEU A 26 9.33 1.19 16.50
C LEU A 26 10.46 2.17 16.17
N VAL A 27 10.39 3.39 16.73
CA VAL A 27 11.35 4.46 16.47
C VAL A 27 11.87 5.05 17.79
N ASN A 28 13.07 5.60 17.75
CA ASN A 28 13.64 6.43 18.81
C ASN A 28 13.99 7.80 18.21
N ALA A 29 13.20 8.81 18.55
CA ALA A 29 13.32 10.16 18.01
C ALA A 29 14.65 10.86 18.37
N GLY A 30 15.42 10.33 19.32
CA GLY A 30 16.68 10.95 19.74
C GLY A 30 16.45 12.35 20.29
N ASN A 31 16.91 13.37 19.54
CA ASN A 31 16.76 14.78 19.86
C ASN A 31 15.59 15.46 19.13
N SER A 32 14.94 14.78 18.18
CA SER A 32 13.77 15.29 17.48
C SER A 32 12.51 15.11 18.33
N LEU A 33 11.56 16.03 18.18
CA LEU A 33 10.25 15.93 18.85
C LEU A 33 9.25 15.26 17.90
N ILE A 34 8.65 14.16 18.34
CA ILE A 34 7.49 13.59 17.64
C ILE A 34 6.28 14.47 17.96
N THR A 35 5.62 14.98 16.92
CA THR A 35 4.49 15.91 17.06
C THR A 35 3.13 15.24 16.81
N ALA A 36 3.06 14.29 15.88
CA ALA A 36 1.86 13.52 15.56
C ALA A 36 2.23 12.12 15.07
N THR A 37 1.32 11.17 15.23
CA THR A 37 1.46 9.81 14.69
C THR A 37 0.14 9.31 14.13
N LEU A 38 0.22 8.55 13.04
CA LEU A 38 -0.92 7.87 12.44
C LEU A 38 -0.51 6.44 12.13
N ALA A 39 -1.30 5.46 12.59
CA ALA A 39 -1.14 4.07 12.22
C ALA A 39 -2.37 3.61 11.46
N ILE A 40 -2.17 3.07 10.25
CA ILE A 40 -3.25 2.58 9.39
C ILE A 40 -2.97 1.16 8.93
N PHE A 41 -4.05 0.44 8.65
CA PHE A 41 -4.01 -0.88 8.04
C PHE A 41 -4.83 -0.83 6.77
N VAL A 42 -4.18 -0.99 5.62
CA VAL A 42 -4.78 -0.80 4.30
C VAL A 42 -4.24 -1.87 3.36
N GLU A 43 -5.13 -2.56 2.65
CA GLU A 43 -4.79 -3.63 1.69
C GLU A 43 -3.78 -4.65 2.25
N GLU A 44 -3.97 -5.07 3.50
CA GLU A 44 -3.10 -6.01 4.24
C GLU A 44 -1.70 -5.48 4.63
N VAL A 45 -1.45 -4.19 4.41
CA VAL A 45 -0.21 -3.50 4.79
C VAL A 45 -0.45 -2.63 6.02
N SER A 46 0.43 -2.74 7.02
CA SER A 46 0.44 -1.84 8.19
C SER A 46 1.44 -0.71 7.96
N LEU A 47 0.94 0.53 7.92
CA LEU A 47 1.77 1.73 7.76
C LEU A 47 1.71 2.59 9.02
N VAL A 48 2.85 3.15 9.41
CA VAL A 48 2.96 4.11 10.52
C VAL A 48 3.64 5.37 10.04
N TYR A 49 2.95 6.49 10.16
CA TYR A 49 3.47 7.84 9.91
C TYR A 49 3.89 8.44 11.25
N VAL A 50 5.13 8.93 11.30
CA VAL A 50 5.68 9.61 12.47
C VAL A 50 6.11 11.00 12.03
N ALA A 51 5.40 12.03 12.51
CA ALA A 51 5.74 13.41 12.24
C ALA A 51 6.75 13.94 13.25
N TYR A 52 7.74 14.66 12.76
CA TYR A 52 8.67 15.43 13.55
C TYR A 52 8.58 16.92 13.21
N ASP A 53 9.45 17.70 13.82
CA ASP A 53 9.65 19.10 13.45
C ASP A 53 10.44 19.20 12.13
N GLY A 54 9.72 19.07 11.01
CA GLY A 54 10.22 19.38 9.67
C GLY A 54 10.07 18.28 8.63
N ASP A 55 9.77 17.06 9.06
CA ASP A 55 9.63 15.90 8.20
C ASP A 55 8.62 14.88 8.77
N ILE A 56 8.15 13.99 7.91
CA ILE A 56 7.32 12.84 8.30
C ILE A 56 7.99 11.57 7.77
N GLU A 57 8.30 10.65 8.66
CA GLU A 57 8.83 9.34 8.30
C GLU A 57 7.67 8.33 8.17
N VAL A 58 7.69 7.52 7.11
CA VAL A 58 6.67 6.50 6.83
C VAL A 58 7.30 5.12 6.96
N TYR A 59 6.74 4.30 7.85
CA TYR A 59 7.23 2.96 8.14
C TYR A 59 6.25 1.89 7.71
N GLU A 60 6.73 0.85 7.04
CA GLU A 60 6.04 -0.42 6.93
C GLU A 60 6.29 -1.24 8.19
N VAL A 61 5.23 -1.76 8.81
CA VAL A 61 5.34 -2.62 10.00
C VAL A 61 4.97 -4.05 9.63
N LYS A 62 5.96 -4.94 9.63
CA LYS A 62 5.75 -6.38 9.42
C LYS A 62 5.74 -7.10 10.76
N THR A 63 4.67 -7.84 11.02
CA THR A 63 4.54 -8.69 12.22
C THR A 63 4.68 -10.16 11.83
N THR A 64 5.92 -10.62 11.66
CA THR A 64 6.21 -12.06 11.44
C THR A 64 6.09 -12.86 12.74
N ASN A 65 6.40 -12.21 13.87
CA ASN A 65 6.22 -12.71 15.21
C ASN A 65 5.54 -11.63 16.06
N ILE A 66 4.44 -11.96 16.73
CA ILE A 66 3.72 -11.02 17.62
C ILE A 66 4.62 -10.44 18.73
N ASN A 67 5.71 -11.12 19.05
CA ASN A 67 6.68 -10.70 20.05
C ASN A 67 7.87 -9.91 19.48
N SER A 68 7.90 -9.65 18.17
CA SER A 68 8.98 -8.90 17.53
C SER A 68 8.51 -8.33 16.18
N PRO A 69 7.61 -7.33 16.18
CA PRO A 69 7.30 -6.58 14.96
C PRO A 69 8.56 -5.84 14.47
N THR A 70 8.73 -5.78 13.16
CA THR A 70 9.83 -5.06 12.51
C THR A 70 9.29 -3.87 11.75
N GLY A 71 9.91 -2.71 11.93
CA GLY A 71 9.67 -1.50 11.14
C GLY A 71 10.72 -1.33 10.05
N SER A 72 10.29 -1.01 8.84
CA SER A 72 11.16 -0.63 7.72
C SER A 72 10.76 0.76 7.25
N LEU A 73 11.71 1.70 7.22
CA LEU A 73 11.47 3.04 6.66
C LEU A 73 11.25 2.92 5.15
N LEU A 74 10.11 3.41 4.67
CA LEU A 74 9.75 3.41 3.25
C LEU A 74 10.11 4.72 2.56
N GLN A 75 9.76 5.84 3.19
CA GLN A 75 9.99 7.17 2.63
C GLN A 75 10.00 8.24 3.74
N THR A 76 10.54 9.40 3.41
CA THR A 76 10.50 10.61 4.23
C THR A 76 9.82 11.73 3.43
N ILE A 77 8.83 12.38 4.02
CA ILE A 77 8.16 13.54 3.47
C ILE A 77 8.84 14.78 4.07
N ASP A 78 9.74 15.38 3.30
CA ASP A 78 10.53 16.52 3.75
C ASP A 78 9.76 17.85 3.69
N ASN A 79 10.26 18.84 4.43
CA ASN A 79 9.80 20.24 4.41
C ASN A 79 8.36 20.42 4.94
N VAL A 80 7.93 19.56 5.86
CA VAL A 80 6.63 19.66 6.53
C VAL A 80 6.85 20.12 7.98
N GLN A 81 6.69 21.42 8.20
CA GLN A 81 6.93 22.05 9.50
C GLN A 81 5.65 22.16 10.31
N SER A 82 5.78 22.18 11.65
CA SER A 82 4.67 22.39 12.58
C SER A 82 3.45 21.47 12.34
N VAL A 83 3.67 20.18 12.14
CA VAL A 83 2.58 19.20 12.03
C VAL A 83 1.85 19.09 13.36
N GLN A 84 0.54 19.32 13.34
CA GLN A 84 -0.37 19.23 14.50
C GLN A 84 -1.13 17.90 14.52
N ASP A 85 -1.50 17.38 13.34
CA ASP A 85 -2.24 16.13 13.24
C ASP A 85 -2.01 15.47 11.87
N ILE A 86 -2.11 14.14 11.82
CA ILE A 86 -2.14 13.35 10.59
C ILE A 86 -3.34 12.41 10.66
N GLY A 87 -4.21 12.49 9.65
CA GLY A 87 -5.43 11.68 9.57
C GLY A 87 -5.54 10.91 8.27
N TRP A 88 -6.29 9.81 8.30
CA TRP A 88 -6.69 9.07 7.12
C TRP A 88 -8.05 8.42 7.35
N GLU A 89 -8.86 8.37 6.30
CA GLU A 89 -10.17 7.74 6.30
C GLU A 89 -10.14 6.51 5.39
N GLU A 90 -10.82 5.44 5.79
CA GLU A 90 -10.88 4.21 5.00
C GLU A 90 -11.42 4.47 3.59
N GLY A 91 -10.66 4.01 2.59
CA GLY A 91 -10.99 4.22 1.18
C GLY A 91 -10.50 5.56 0.60
N SER A 92 -9.91 6.45 1.39
CA SER A 92 -9.24 7.65 0.88
C SER A 92 -7.91 7.30 0.20
N ASP A 93 -7.64 7.97 -0.93
CA ASP A 93 -6.35 7.91 -1.61
C ASP A 93 -5.30 8.87 -1.07
N ASN A 94 -5.69 9.67 -0.07
CA ASN A 94 -4.82 10.68 0.53
C ASN A 94 -4.85 10.61 2.05
N ILE A 95 -3.70 10.84 2.67
CA ILE A 95 -3.61 11.23 4.07
C ILE A 95 -3.82 12.75 4.17
N THR A 96 -4.40 13.18 5.27
CA THR A 96 -4.55 14.59 5.61
C THR A 96 -3.44 14.97 6.58
N ILE A 97 -2.65 15.97 6.23
CA ILE A 97 -1.61 16.54 7.10
C ILE A 97 -2.09 17.93 7.53
N THR A 98 -2.28 18.10 8.83
CA THR A 98 -2.68 19.37 9.43
C THR A 98 -1.46 20.01 10.07
N THR A 99 -1.13 21.23 9.64
CA THR A 99 -0.12 22.08 10.28
C THR A 99 -0.79 23.21 11.06
N ASP A 100 -0.01 24.09 11.69
CA ASP A 100 -0.54 25.27 12.42
C ASP A 100 -1.54 26.11 11.60
N ASN A 101 -1.32 26.23 10.29
CA ASN A 101 -2.03 27.20 9.45
C ASN A 101 -2.61 26.59 8.17
N GLN A 102 -2.31 25.33 7.85
CA GLN A 102 -2.65 24.72 6.57
C GLN A 102 -3.07 23.26 6.74
N VAL A 103 -3.88 22.79 5.81
CA VAL A 103 -4.25 21.38 5.69
C VAL A 103 -3.89 20.94 4.27
N PHE A 104 -3.13 19.87 4.16
CA PHE A 104 -2.68 19.33 2.88
C PHE A 104 -3.20 17.90 2.71
N LEU A 105 -3.49 17.54 1.47
CA LEU A 105 -3.71 16.15 1.07
C LEU A 105 -2.41 15.63 0.48
N TYR A 106 -1.91 14.52 1.04
CA TYR A 106 -0.72 13.84 0.54
C TYR A 106 -1.12 12.46 0.03
N PRO A 107 -0.69 12.05 -1.18
CA PRO A 107 -1.02 10.74 -1.73
C PRO A 107 -0.60 9.60 -0.80
N LEU A 108 -1.44 8.58 -0.66
CA LEU A 108 -1.15 7.42 0.16
C LEU A 108 0.04 6.60 -0.38
N GLU A 109 0.23 6.62 -1.71
CA GLU A 109 1.27 5.94 -2.47
C GLU A 109 1.64 6.73 -3.73
N THR A 110 2.72 6.32 -4.41
CA THR A 110 3.23 6.92 -5.65
C THR A 110 3.50 5.86 -6.75
N CYS A 111 2.66 4.83 -6.86
CA CYS A 111 2.78 3.72 -7.82
C CYS A 111 2.86 4.17 -9.28
N SER A 112 2.21 5.27 -9.64
CA SER A 112 2.09 5.74 -11.04
C SER A 112 3.42 6.21 -11.65
N GLU A 113 4.51 6.24 -10.89
CA GLU A 113 5.84 6.61 -11.38
C GLU A 113 6.51 5.51 -12.21
N SER A 114 6.08 4.25 -12.04
CA SER A 114 6.65 3.09 -12.72
C SER A 114 5.96 2.78 -14.05
N SER A 115 6.77 2.52 -15.09
CA SER A 115 6.28 2.25 -16.46
C SER A 115 6.35 0.78 -16.86
N SER A 116 6.87 -0.09 -15.98
CA SER A 116 7.03 -1.51 -16.29
C SER A 116 6.69 -2.40 -15.10
N CYS A 117 6.21 -3.61 -15.38
CA CYS A 117 5.87 -4.58 -14.34
C CYS A 117 7.05 -4.84 -13.38
N VAL A 118 8.27 -4.99 -13.91
CA VAL A 118 9.47 -5.31 -13.11
C VAL A 118 9.82 -4.17 -12.16
N GLU A 119 9.75 -2.93 -12.63
CA GLU A 119 10.01 -1.75 -11.81
C GLU A 119 8.92 -1.58 -10.74
N CYS A 120 7.65 -1.78 -11.12
CA CYS A 120 6.50 -1.67 -10.21
C CYS A 120 6.48 -2.73 -9.10
N THR A 121 7.07 -3.89 -9.37
CA THR A 121 7.14 -5.04 -8.44
C THR A 121 8.56 -5.30 -7.95
N GLY A 122 9.44 -4.30 -8.08
CA GLY A 122 10.80 -4.34 -7.57
C GLY A 122 10.85 -4.20 -6.05
N GLU A 123 12.03 -4.45 -5.48
CA GLU A 123 12.24 -4.38 -4.02
C GLU A 123 12.06 -2.96 -3.46
N ASP A 124 12.36 -1.94 -4.27
CA ASP A 124 12.23 -0.52 -3.89
C ASP A 124 10.80 0.03 -4.08
N SER A 125 9.86 -0.80 -4.54
CA SER A 125 8.48 -0.37 -4.78
C SER A 125 7.72 -0.19 -3.47
N PHE A 126 6.81 0.78 -3.44
CA PHE A 126 5.98 1.03 -2.27
C PHE A 126 5.07 -0.19 -2.00
N PRO A 127 4.89 -0.67 -0.76
CA PRO A 127 4.20 -1.95 -0.48
C PRO A 127 2.74 -2.04 -0.95
N LEU A 128 2.09 -0.91 -1.20
CA LEU A 128 0.73 -0.86 -1.76
C LEU A 128 0.71 -1.00 -3.29
N CYS A 129 1.86 -0.93 -3.95
CA CYS A 129 1.98 -0.99 -5.39
C CYS A 129 2.05 -2.41 -5.90
N GLY A 130 1.42 -2.62 -7.05
CA GLY A 130 1.51 -3.83 -7.84
C GLY A 130 1.12 -3.56 -9.28
N TRP A 131 1.47 -4.49 -10.15
CA TRP A 131 1.21 -4.37 -11.58
C TRP A 131 -0.20 -4.88 -11.90
N CYS A 132 -1.03 -4.02 -12.45
CA CYS A 132 -2.34 -4.38 -12.98
C CYS A 132 -2.21 -4.87 -14.43
N THR A 133 -2.04 -6.18 -14.60
CA THR A 133 -1.65 -6.83 -15.86
C THR A 133 -2.56 -6.51 -17.05
N VAL A 134 -3.86 -6.37 -16.83
CA VAL A 134 -4.84 -6.11 -17.92
C VAL A 134 -4.85 -4.66 -18.34
N GLU A 135 -4.71 -3.77 -17.35
CA GLU A 135 -4.73 -2.32 -17.57
C GLU A 135 -3.34 -1.76 -17.91
N ASP A 136 -2.30 -2.62 -17.87
CA ASP A 136 -0.93 -2.29 -18.21
C ASP A 136 -0.38 -1.09 -17.43
N LYS A 137 -0.67 -1.06 -16.12
CA LYS A 137 -0.32 0.06 -15.23
C LYS A 137 0.15 -0.42 -13.87
N CYS A 138 0.99 0.37 -13.22
CA CYS A 138 1.30 0.22 -11.81
C CYS A 138 0.23 0.94 -10.96
N SER A 139 -0.39 0.23 -10.02
CA SER A 139 -1.44 0.80 -9.17
C SER A 139 -1.61 0.04 -7.87
N ARG A 140 -2.36 0.62 -6.92
CA ARG A 140 -2.97 -0.10 -5.81
C ARG A 140 -3.89 -1.23 -6.25
N ARG A 141 -4.11 -2.19 -5.35
CA ARG A 141 -4.97 -3.35 -5.59
C ARG A 141 -6.43 -2.94 -5.81
N SER A 142 -6.92 -1.99 -5.02
CA SER A 142 -8.28 -1.43 -5.17
C SER A 142 -8.50 -0.66 -6.47
N HIS A 143 -7.42 -0.21 -7.13
CA HIS A 143 -7.48 0.56 -8.39
C HIS A 143 -7.25 -0.30 -9.64
N CYS A 144 -7.17 -1.62 -9.47
CA CYS A 144 -7.04 -2.59 -10.54
C CYS A 144 -8.34 -3.38 -10.70
N LEU A 145 -8.90 -3.37 -11.90
CA LEU A 145 -10.11 -4.10 -12.23
C LEU A 145 -9.90 -5.59 -12.02
N ASP A 146 -10.85 -6.24 -11.34
CA ASP A 146 -10.82 -7.67 -11.06
C ASP A 146 -9.53 -8.14 -10.35
N SER A 147 -8.90 -7.29 -9.55
CA SER A 147 -7.62 -7.58 -8.86
C SER A 147 -7.63 -8.82 -7.95
N SER A 148 -8.81 -9.37 -7.63
CA SER A 148 -8.96 -10.64 -6.91
C SER A 148 -8.72 -11.88 -7.78
N GLN A 149 -8.80 -11.78 -9.10
CA GLN A 149 -8.54 -12.91 -10.00
C GLN A 149 -7.02 -13.16 -10.11
N PRO A 150 -6.58 -14.44 -10.20
CA PRO A 150 -5.17 -14.78 -10.32
C PRO A 150 -4.47 -14.07 -11.50
N GLY A 151 -3.30 -13.48 -11.24
CA GLY A 151 -2.49 -12.79 -12.25
C GLY A 151 -3.03 -11.44 -12.74
N ARG A 152 -4.17 -10.95 -12.22
CA ARG A 152 -4.67 -9.60 -12.57
C ARG A 152 -3.87 -8.49 -11.92
N TRP A 153 -3.52 -8.68 -10.65
CA TRP A 153 -2.70 -7.76 -9.89
C TRP A 153 -1.58 -8.54 -9.21
N VAL A 154 -0.33 -8.19 -9.53
CA VAL A 154 0.85 -8.94 -9.08
C VAL A 154 1.82 -8.01 -8.36
N GLN A 155 2.45 -8.50 -7.30
CA GLN A 155 3.45 -7.76 -6.52
C GLN A 155 4.85 -8.38 -6.57
N SER A 156 5.02 -9.46 -7.35
CA SER A 156 6.32 -10.09 -7.56
C SER A 156 6.74 -9.93 -9.01
N SER A 157 7.99 -9.52 -9.22
CA SER A 157 8.62 -9.47 -10.55
C SER A 157 8.65 -10.83 -11.25
N SER A 158 8.61 -11.93 -10.49
CA SER A 158 8.53 -13.30 -11.04
C SER A 158 7.17 -13.63 -11.66
N GLU A 159 6.13 -12.87 -11.34
CA GLU A 159 4.78 -13.02 -11.88
C GLU A 159 4.53 -12.10 -13.08
N CYS A 160 5.50 -11.26 -13.44
CA CYS A 160 5.43 -10.43 -14.64
C CYS A 160 5.38 -11.28 -15.90
N ILE A 161 4.39 -11.00 -16.76
CA ILE A 161 4.21 -11.70 -18.02
C ILE A 161 4.90 -10.91 -19.13
N PHE A 162 5.73 -11.60 -19.91
CA PHE A 162 6.35 -11.04 -21.11
C PHE A 162 5.86 -11.82 -22.33
N THR A 163 5.24 -11.13 -23.29
CA THR A 163 4.85 -11.74 -24.55
C THR A 163 6.04 -11.78 -25.51
N ALA A 164 6.62 -12.97 -25.71
CA ALA A 164 7.59 -13.19 -26.78
C ALA A 164 6.86 -13.53 -28.09
N VAL A 165 7.06 -12.72 -29.13
CA VAL A 165 6.48 -12.98 -30.46
C VAL A 165 7.50 -13.76 -31.30
N SER A 166 7.07 -14.88 -31.89
CA SER A 166 7.91 -15.71 -32.77
C SER A 166 7.20 -16.00 -34.11
N PRO A 167 7.87 -15.80 -35.26
CA PRO A 167 9.19 -15.18 -35.39
C PRO A 167 9.18 -13.69 -35.01
N ALA A 168 10.26 -13.20 -34.42
CA ALA A 168 10.41 -11.79 -34.06
C ALA A 168 10.47 -10.86 -35.29
N GLN A 169 10.62 -11.44 -36.49
CA GLN A 169 10.64 -10.73 -37.76
C GLN A 169 9.82 -11.49 -38.80
N PHE A 170 8.94 -10.76 -39.49
CA PHE A 170 8.22 -11.27 -40.66
C PHE A 170 8.72 -10.52 -41.89
N THR A 171 9.09 -11.25 -42.95
CA THR A 171 9.36 -10.66 -44.26
C THR A 171 8.02 -10.43 -44.96
N LEU A 172 7.76 -9.20 -45.38
CA LEU A 172 6.64 -8.89 -46.28
C LEU A 172 6.99 -9.42 -47.68
N ASP A 173 6.56 -10.63 -48.02
CA ASP A 173 6.56 -11.05 -49.41
C ASP A 173 5.53 -10.20 -50.18
N SER A 174 6.03 -9.43 -51.15
CA SER A 174 5.27 -8.57 -52.06
C SER A 174 4.29 -9.38 -52.93
N PRO A 175 3.21 -8.75 -53.45
CA PRO A 175 2.00 -9.43 -53.89
C PRO A 175 2.25 -10.41 -55.04
N THR A 176 1.62 -11.59 -54.93
CA THR A 176 1.43 -12.52 -56.04
C THR A 176 0.68 -11.80 -57.16
N ILE A 177 1.37 -11.43 -58.24
CA ILE A 177 0.71 -11.04 -59.48
C ILE A 177 0.03 -12.30 -60.01
N VAL A 178 -1.29 -12.36 -59.89
CA VAL A 178 -2.10 -13.34 -60.61
C VAL A 178 -2.11 -12.90 -62.07
N SER A 179 -1.25 -13.49 -62.89
CA SER A 179 -1.33 -13.34 -64.34
C SER A 179 -2.49 -14.22 -64.84
N GLU A 180 -3.63 -13.58 -65.08
CA GLU A 180 -4.76 -14.12 -65.85
C GLU A 180 -4.28 -14.35 -67.29
N THR A 181 -4.35 -15.59 -67.77
CA THR A 181 -4.10 -15.92 -69.18
C THR A 181 -5.42 -16.31 -69.83
N THR A 182 -5.75 -15.52 -70.86
CA THR A 182 -6.85 -15.62 -71.83
C THR A 182 -7.17 -17.02 -72.34
#